data_AF-A0A1W9M2D1-F1
#
_entry.id   AF-A0A1W9M2D1-F1
#
_cell.length_a   1.000
_cell.length_b   1.000
_cell.length_c   1.000
_cell.angle_alpha   90.00
_cell.angle_beta   90.00
_cell.angle_gamma   90.00
#
_symmetry.space_group_name_H-M   'P 1'
#
loop_
_entity.id
_entity.type
_entity.pdbx_description
1 polymer ?
#
loop_
_entity_poly.entity_id
_entity_poly.type
_entity_poly.pdbx_seq_one_letter_code
_entity_poly.pdbx_strand_id
1 'polypeptide(L)'
;MKYDEKWQERYRDMLVTAEQALARLRPGQRVFIGGGCAEPSVLVRAMVARAGELADVEIVQLLTKGEAPYAAKNLAGVFSVNSFFIGENVRETIREGHGSYTPILLSDVPRLFHSGQLPLDVALIQVTPPNERGKVSLGISVDVVKSAAQNASLVIAQVNPRMPWTRGDSLLEVGDLDLLVYAEEDLIERPSHPSHETSRQIGRYVAGLVPNGATV
;
A
#
# COMPACT_ATOMS: atom_id res chain seq x y z
N MET A 1 23.64 -2.67 -0.03
CA MET A 1 23.00 -3.73 0.78
C MET A 1 22.93 -4.97 -0.09
N LYS A 2 23.23 -6.16 0.44
CA LYS A 2 23.13 -7.41 -0.33
C LYS A 2 21.82 -8.11 0.01
N TYR A 3 21.04 -8.44 -1.02
CA TYR A 3 19.90 -9.34 -0.90
C TYR A 3 20.41 -10.78 -0.83
N ASP A 4 19.64 -11.66 -0.20
CA ASP A 4 19.95 -13.10 -0.19
C ASP A 4 19.66 -13.67 -1.59
N GLU A 5 20.69 -13.99 -2.38
CA GLU A 5 20.52 -14.50 -3.75
C GLU A 5 19.69 -15.80 -3.82
N LYS A 6 19.58 -16.53 -2.71
CA LYS A 6 18.82 -17.79 -2.61
C LYS A 6 17.53 -17.64 -1.81
N TRP A 7 17.04 -16.41 -1.61
CA TRP A 7 15.84 -16.17 -0.82
C TRP A 7 14.62 -16.94 -1.36
N GLN A 8 14.48 -17.10 -2.67
CA GLN A 8 13.39 -17.84 -3.29
C GLN A 8 13.42 -19.34 -2.93
N GLU A 9 14.62 -19.93 -2.82
CA GLU A 9 14.78 -21.31 -2.35
C GLU A 9 14.48 -21.42 -0.85
N ARG A 10 14.98 -20.46 -0.07
CA ARG A 10 14.83 -20.41 1.39
C ARG A 10 13.37 -20.23 1.83
N TYR A 11 12.60 -19.43 1.12
CA TYR A 11 11.19 -19.12 1.43
C TYR A 11 10.23 -19.73 0.41
N ARG A 12 10.62 -20.84 -0.23
CA ARG A 12 9.83 -21.52 -1.27
C ARG A 12 8.40 -21.87 -0.85
N ASP A 13 8.17 -22.16 0.44
CA ASP A 13 6.86 -22.56 0.96
C ASP A 13 5.91 -21.37 1.11
N MET A 14 6.44 -20.14 1.14
CA MET A 14 5.68 -18.89 1.18
C MET A 14 5.48 -18.30 -0.23
N LEU A 15 6.33 -18.70 -1.18
CA LEU A 15 6.36 -18.13 -2.53
C LEU A 15 5.24 -18.74 -3.39
N VAL A 16 4.32 -17.89 -3.84
CA VAL A 16 3.15 -18.27 -4.63
C VAL A 16 2.91 -17.29 -5.77
N THR A 17 2.08 -17.67 -6.74
CA THR A 17 1.61 -16.71 -7.76
C THR A 17 0.60 -15.72 -7.16
N ALA A 18 0.35 -14.60 -7.83
CA ALA A 18 -0.64 -13.64 -7.39
C ALA A 18 -2.05 -14.26 -7.32
N GLU A 19 -2.41 -15.11 -8.27
CA GLU A 19 -3.69 -15.82 -8.31
C GLU A 19 -3.84 -16.77 -7.11
N GLN A 20 -2.78 -17.53 -6.80
CA GLN A 20 -2.75 -18.43 -5.65
C GLN A 20 -2.84 -17.67 -4.32
N ALA A 21 -2.14 -16.53 -4.21
CA ALA A 21 -2.21 -15.68 -3.04
C ALA A 21 -3.61 -15.11 -2.85
N LEU A 22 -4.17 -14.53 -3.91
CA LEU A 22 -5.47 -13.89 -3.87
C LEU A 22 -6.62 -14.89 -3.79
N ALA A 23 -6.43 -16.18 -4.11
CA ALA A 23 -7.42 -17.23 -3.84
C ALA A 23 -7.78 -17.39 -2.36
N ARG A 24 -6.94 -16.86 -1.44
CA ARG A 24 -7.19 -16.86 0.01
C ARG A 24 -8.20 -15.78 0.45
N LEU A 25 -8.42 -14.77 -0.40
CA LEU A 25 -9.41 -13.71 -0.17
C LEU A 25 -10.83 -14.27 -0.33
N ARG A 26 -11.71 -13.88 0.59
CA ARG A 26 -13.11 -14.32 0.67
C ARG A 26 -14.06 -13.13 0.61
N PRO A 27 -15.33 -13.34 0.21
CA PRO A 27 -16.37 -12.33 0.35
C PRO A 27 -16.49 -11.79 1.79
N GLY A 28 -16.83 -10.51 1.94
CA GLY A 28 -17.02 -9.86 3.25
C GLY A 28 -15.74 -9.41 3.96
N GLN A 29 -14.56 -9.63 3.37
CA GLN A 29 -13.29 -9.31 4.02
C GLN A 29 -12.87 -7.85 3.81
N ARG A 30 -12.20 -7.30 4.83
CA ARG A 30 -11.56 -5.99 4.78
C ARG A 30 -10.10 -6.12 4.36
N VAL A 31 -9.77 -5.50 3.23
CA VAL A 31 -8.45 -5.55 2.60
C VAL A 31 -7.78 -4.19 2.71
N PHE A 32 -6.67 -4.12 3.45
CA PHE A 32 -5.77 -2.98 3.40
C PHE A 32 -4.87 -3.06 2.17
N ILE A 33 -4.72 -1.94 1.45
CA ILE A 33 -3.80 -1.83 0.31
C ILE A 33 -2.74 -0.76 0.63
N GLY A 34 -1.47 -1.14 0.53
CA GLY A 34 -0.34 -0.22 0.63
C GLY A 34 -0.49 0.96 -0.35
N GLY A 35 -0.23 2.17 0.15
CA GLY A 35 -0.55 3.40 -0.57
C GLY A 35 0.60 4.01 -1.36
N GLY A 36 0.37 5.25 -1.77
CA GLY A 36 1.30 6.10 -2.50
C GLY A 36 1.75 5.45 -3.80
N CYS A 37 3.05 5.59 -4.07
CA CYS A 37 3.72 4.98 -5.22
C CYS A 37 4.14 3.52 -5.00
N ALA A 38 3.88 2.97 -3.81
CA ALA A 38 4.21 1.59 -3.43
C ALA A 38 3.00 0.66 -3.53
N GLU A 39 1.89 1.08 -4.13
CA GLU A 39 0.73 0.21 -4.36
C GLU A 39 1.19 -1.12 -4.99
N PRO A 40 0.86 -2.29 -4.40
CA PRO A 40 1.21 -3.59 -4.95
C PRO A 40 0.31 -3.92 -6.14
N SER A 41 0.58 -3.27 -7.26
CA SER A 41 -0.14 -3.33 -8.54
C SER A 41 -0.47 -4.75 -9.00
N VAL A 42 0.45 -5.71 -8.86
CA VAL A 42 0.22 -7.10 -9.28
C VAL A 42 -0.84 -7.76 -8.39
N LEU A 43 -0.77 -7.54 -7.08
CA LEU A 43 -1.77 -8.05 -6.14
C LEU A 43 -3.14 -7.40 -6.35
N VAL A 44 -3.16 -6.09 -6.61
CA VAL A 44 -4.39 -5.34 -6.90
C VAL A 44 -5.07 -5.87 -8.17
N ARG A 45 -4.32 -6.06 -9.26
CA ARG A 45 -4.87 -6.62 -10.50
C ARG A 45 -5.38 -8.05 -10.31
N ALA A 46 -4.65 -8.90 -9.59
CA ALA A 46 -5.08 -10.27 -9.28
C ALA A 46 -6.35 -10.29 -8.41
N MET A 47 -6.49 -9.37 -7.46
CA MET A 47 -7.69 -9.24 -6.64
C MET A 47 -8.90 -8.85 -7.50
N VAL A 48 -8.75 -7.85 -8.37
CA VAL A 48 -9.84 -7.39 -9.25
C VAL A 48 -10.21 -8.43 -10.30
N ALA A 49 -9.26 -9.23 -10.78
CA ALA A 49 -9.56 -10.34 -11.68
C ALA A 49 -10.52 -11.38 -11.07
N ARG A 50 -10.57 -11.46 -9.72
CA ARG A 50 -11.49 -12.32 -8.96
C ARG A 50 -12.84 -11.67 -8.64
N ALA A 51 -13.15 -10.49 -9.20
CA ALA A 51 -14.38 -9.76 -8.83
C ALA A 51 -15.67 -10.57 -9.04
N GLY A 52 -15.70 -11.52 -10.00
CA GLY A 52 -16.86 -12.41 -10.20
C GLY A 52 -17.08 -13.47 -9.11
N GLU A 53 -16.10 -13.67 -8.22
CA GLU A 53 -16.13 -14.63 -7.11
C GLU A 53 -16.22 -13.96 -5.73
N LEU A 54 -16.14 -12.62 -5.71
CA LEU A 54 -16.10 -11.81 -4.49
C LEU A 54 -17.38 -10.99 -4.35
N ALA A 55 -17.69 -10.63 -3.12
CA ALA A 55 -18.77 -9.71 -2.79
C ALA A 55 -18.46 -9.04 -1.46
N ASP A 56 -18.90 -7.80 -1.28
CA ASP A 56 -18.80 -7.06 -0.02
C ASP A 56 -17.35 -6.96 0.51
N VAL A 57 -16.38 -6.77 -0.38
CA VAL A 57 -14.98 -6.58 0.00
C VAL A 57 -14.74 -5.10 0.27
N GLU A 58 -14.36 -4.77 1.51
CA GLU A 58 -14.03 -3.39 1.89
C GLU A 58 -12.54 -3.11 1.64
N ILE A 59 -12.24 -2.13 0.80
CA ILE A 59 -10.87 -1.68 0.52
C ILE A 59 -10.51 -0.55 1.46
N VAL A 60 -9.61 -0.79 2.41
CA VAL A 60 -9.07 0.23 3.31
C VAL A 60 -7.76 0.77 2.77
N GLN A 61 -7.67 2.09 2.65
CA GLN A 61 -6.47 2.70 2.11
C GLN A 61 -6.28 4.17 2.50
N LEU A 62 -5.08 4.66 2.18
CA LEU A 62 -4.74 6.08 2.11
C LEU A 62 -4.76 6.57 0.66
N LEU A 63 -4.05 7.66 0.39
CA LEU A 63 -3.75 8.10 -0.96
C LEU A 63 -3.04 6.96 -1.70
N THR A 64 -3.61 6.48 -2.80
CA THR A 64 -2.94 5.61 -3.76
C THR A 64 -2.56 6.41 -5.02
N LYS A 65 -1.44 6.05 -5.66
CA LYS A 65 -1.04 6.51 -7.00
C LYS A 65 -1.23 5.48 -8.10
N GLY A 66 -1.62 4.26 -7.75
CA GLY A 66 -1.99 3.24 -8.74
C GLY A 66 -3.32 3.55 -9.41
N GLU A 67 -3.72 2.70 -10.35
CA GLU A 67 -4.95 2.89 -11.14
C GLU A 67 -6.23 2.73 -10.30
N ALA A 68 -6.14 2.07 -9.14
CA ALA A 68 -7.28 1.74 -8.27
C ALA A 68 -8.46 1.07 -9.01
N PRO A 69 -8.25 0.01 -9.81
CA PRO A 69 -9.29 -0.57 -10.65
C PRO A 69 -10.49 -1.10 -9.86
N TYR A 70 -10.31 -1.45 -8.58
CA TYR A 70 -11.39 -1.83 -7.66
C TYR A 70 -12.42 -0.70 -7.43
N ALA A 71 -12.06 0.56 -7.70
CA ALA A 71 -12.95 1.71 -7.58
C ALA A 71 -13.81 1.94 -8.84
N ALA A 72 -13.67 1.11 -9.88
CA ALA A 72 -14.46 1.25 -11.11
C ALA A 72 -15.96 1.04 -10.84
N LYS A 73 -16.81 1.83 -11.51
CA LYS A 73 -18.27 1.84 -11.28
C LYS A 73 -18.92 0.47 -11.46
N ASN A 74 -18.47 -0.32 -12.44
CA ASN A 74 -18.98 -1.66 -12.70
C ASN A 74 -18.58 -2.68 -11.61
N LEU A 75 -17.69 -2.32 -10.69
CA LEU A 75 -17.25 -3.14 -9.57
C LEU A 75 -17.76 -2.64 -8.21
N ALA A 76 -18.56 -1.57 -8.19
CA ALA A 76 -19.13 -0.99 -6.96
C ALA A 76 -20.04 -1.94 -6.16
N GLY A 77 -20.55 -3.01 -6.78
CA GLY A 77 -21.28 -4.07 -6.10
C GLY A 77 -20.40 -5.14 -5.44
N VAL A 78 -19.09 -5.12 -5.72
CA VAL A 78 -18.11 -6.10 -5.24
C VAL A 78 -17.18 -5.45 -4.23
N PHE A 79 -16.66 -4.27 -4.54
CA PHE A 79 -15.72 -3.53 -3.72
C PHE A 79 -16.33 -2.23 -3.22
N SER A 80 -16.16 -1.94 -1.92
CA SER A 80 -16.47 -0.65 -1.31
C SER A 80 -15.19 -0.01 -0.80
N VAL A 81 -14.88 1.20 -1.23
CA VAL A 81 -13.64 1.89 -0.82
C VAL A 81 -13.86 2.63 0.48
N ASN A 82 -13.14 2.31 1.54
CA ASN A 82 -13.02 3.10 2.76
C ASN A 82 -11.65 3.81 2.79
N SER A 83 -11.65 5.11 2.50
CA SER A 83 -10.42 5.88 2.39
C SER A 83 -10.19 6.78 3.62
N PHE A 84 -8.98 6.77 4.16
CA PHE A 84 -8.49 7.77 5.12
C PHE A 84 -7.94 9.02 4.43
N PHE A 85 -7.67 8.95 3.12
CA PHE A 85 -7.22 10.09 2.32
C PHE A 85 -7.66 9.92 0.86
N ILE A 86 -8.60 10.74 0.41
CA ILE A 86 -9.20 10.61 -0.93
C ILE A 86 -8.22 11.08 -2.02
N GLY A 87 -7.69 10.12 -2.78
CA GLY A 87 -6.98 10.35 -4.04
C GLY A 87 -7.92 10.72 -5.20
N GLU A 88 -7.36 11.25 -6.28
CA GLU A 88 -8.12 11.58 -7.50
C GLU A 88 -8.79 10.34 -8.10
N ASN A 89 -8.06 9.23 -8.16
CA ASN A 89 -8.48 7.93 -8.69
C ASN A 89 -9.68 7.28 -7.98
N VAL A 90 -9.95 7.63 -6.72
CA VAL A 90 -11.09 7.08 -5.95
C VAL A 90 -12.13 8.12 -5.56
N ARG A 91 -11.94 9.39 -5.96
CA ARG A 91 -12.83 10.49 -5.59
C ARG A 91 -14.24 10.30 -6.12
N GLU A 92 -14.37 9.92 -7.39
CA GLU A 92 -15.70 9.81 -8.03
C GLU A 92 -16.50 8.64 -7.45
N THR A 93 -15.89 7.49 -7.15
CA THR A 93 -16.63 6.36 -6.54
C THR A 93 -17.20 6.72 -5.16
N ILE A 94 -16.42 7.45 -4.34
CA ILE A 94 -16.89 7.93 -3.04
C ILE A 94 -18.00 8.97 -3.22
N ARG A 95 -17.84 9.90 -4.17
CA ARG A 95 -18.84 10.93 -4.47
C ARG A 95 -20.19 10.34 -4.92
N GLU A 96 -20.15 9.23 -5.64
CA GLU A 96 -21.34 8.51 -6.12
C GLU A 96 -21.99 7.61 -5.04
N GLY A 97 -21.41 7.56 -3.83
CA GLY A 97 -21.95 6.79 -2.71
C GLY A 97 -21.54 5.32 -2.70
N HIS A 98 -20.56 4.95 -3.53
CA HIS A 98 -20.02 3.58 -3.64
C HIS A 98 -18.76 3.37 -2.78
N GLY A 99 -18.51 4.28 -1.85
CA GLY A 99 -17.42 4.21 -0.89
C GLY A 99 -17.63 5.19 0.26
N SER A 100 -16.75 5.08 1.26
CA SER A 100 -16.75 5.88 2.48
C SER A 100 -15.44 6.64 2.63
N TYR A 101 -15.51 7.78 3.31
CA TYR A 101 -14.36 8.52 3.79
C TYR A 101 -14.37 8.48 5.32
N THR A 102 -13.30 7.95 5.91
CA THR A 102 -13.13 7.93 7.37
C THR A 102 -12.23 9.08 7.79
N PRO A 103 -12.79 10.18 8.35
CA PRO A 103 -11.98 11.32 8.79
C PRO A 103 -11.19 10.96 10.03
N ILE A 104 -9.86 10.93 9.91
CA ILE A 104 -8.94 10.62 11.01
C ILE A 104 -7.59 11.31 10.77
N LEU A 105 -6.87 11.62 11.84
CA LEU A 105 -5.47 12.04 11.73
C LEU A 105 -4.61 10.85 11.30
N LEU A 106 -3.67 11.07 10.38
CA LEU A 106 -2.79 10.02 9.89
C LEU A 106 -2.04 9.30 11.03
N SER A 107 -1.62 10.06 12.05
CA SER A 107 -0.93 9.54 13.24
C SER A 107 -1.81 8.64 14.12
N ASP A 108 -3.14 8.74 14.02
CA ASP A 108 -4.08 7.91 14.80
C ASP A 108 -4.47 6.61 14.08
N VAL A 109 -4.22 6.49 12.78
CA VAL A 109 -4.55 5.28 12.01
C VAL A 109 -3.89 4.01 12.57
N PRO A 110 -2.59 4.01 12.96
CA PRO A 110 -2.00 2.83 13.58
C PRO A 110 -2.72 2.36 14.85
N ARG A 111 -3.20 3.30 15.68
CA ARG A 111 -3.97 2.99 16.89
C ARG A 111 -5.33 2.38 16.56
N LEU A 112 -5.95 2.80 15.45
CA LEU A 112 -7.22 2.24 14.98
C LEU A 112 -7.08 0.75 14.62
N PHE A 113 -5.98 0.38 13.94
CA PHE A 113 -5.69 -1.02 13.63
C PHE A 113 -5.34 -1.81 14.89
N HIS A 114 -4.44 -1.28 15.72
CA HIS A 114 -3.95 -1.97 16.92
C HIS A 114 -5.04 -2.24 17.96
N SER A 115 -5.98 -1.29 18.12
CA SER A 115 -7.11 -1.46 19.04
C SER A 115 -8.20 -2.41 18.54
N GLY A 116 -8.13 -2.84 17.27
CA GLY A 116 -9.17 -3.65 16.63
C GLY A 116 -10.46 -2.88 16.33
N GLN A 117 -10.47 -1.55 16.45
CA GLN A 117 -11.61 -0.72 16.06
C GLN A 117 -11.89 -0.79 14.56
N LEU A 118 -10.83 -0.98 13.76
CA LEU A 118 -10.92 -1.34 12.35
C LEU A 118 -10.07 -2.60 12.09
N PRO A 119 -10.62 -3.80 12.32
CA PRO A 119 -9.87 -5.04 12.14
C PRO A 119 -9.62 -5.29 10.65
N LEU A 120 -8.39 -5.71 10.31
CA LEU A 120 -7.97 -5.98 8.93
C LEU A 120 -7.89 -7.49 8.71
N ASP A 121 -8.56 -7.98 7.68
CA ASP A 121 -8.49 -9.40 7.32
C ASP A 121 -7.25 -9.68 6.48
N VAL A 122 -6.98 -8.83 5.49
CA VAL A 122 -5.87 -8.98 4.55
C VAL A 122 -5.12 -7.67 4.40
N ALA A 123 -3.79 -7.71 4.42
CA ALA A 123 -2.92 -6.59 4.02
C ALA A 123 -2.16 -6.96 2.75
N LEU A 124 -2.37 -6.18 1.69
CA LEU A 124 -1.60 -6.23 0.45
C LEU A 124 -0.52 -5.16 0.52
N ILE A 125 0.75 -5.57 0.56
CA ILE A 125 1.89 -4.66 0.69
C ILE A 125 2.94 -4.93 -0.38
N GLN A 126 3.86 -3.98 -0.58
CA GLN A 126 5.01 -4.14 -1.45
C GLN A 126 6.31 -3.99 -0.65
N VAL A 127 7.28 -4.86 -0.92
CA VAL A 127 8.54 -4.93 -0.18
C VAL A 127 9.73 -5.22 -1.10
N THR A 128 10.94 -4.98 -0.61
CA THR A 128 12.17 -5.45 -1.25
C THR A 128 12.31 -6.97 -1.15
N PRO A 129 13.23 -7.59 -1.92
CA PRO A 129 13.70 -8.94 -1.64
C PRO A 129 14.25 -9.07 -0.21
N PRO A 130 14.13 -10.25 0.41
CA PRO A 130 14.78 -10.54 1.68
C PRO A 130 16.29 -10.34 1.62
N ASN A 131 16.86 -9.81 2.69
CA ASN A 131 18.30 -9.83 2.91
C ASN A 131 18.76 -11.16 3.55
N GLU A 132 20.07 -11.35 3.67
CA GLU A 132 20.69 -12.54 4.28
C GLU A 132 20.21 -12.83 5.72
N ARG A 133 19.74 -11.79 6.42
CA ARG A 133 19.21 -11.86 7.80
C ARG A 133 17.70 -12.16 7.85
N GLY A 134 17.05 -12.37 6.72
CA GLY A 134 15.61 -12.64 6.66
C GLY A 134 14.72 -11.43 6.91
N LYS A 135 15.22 -10.21 6.66
CA LYS A 135 14.40 -8.99 6.72
C LYS A 135 14.08 -8.49 5.32
N VAL A 136 12.90 -7.89 5.19
CA VAL A 136 12.51 -7.08 4.03
C VAL A 136 12.34 -5.61 4.43
N SER A 137 12.36 -4.72 3.45
CA SER A 137 12.06 -3.30 3.63
C SER A 137 10.77 -2.95 2.90
N LEU A 138 9.87 -2.21 3.54
CA LEU A 138 8.69 -1.57 2.94
C LEU A 138 9.07 -0.50 1.89
N GLY A 139 10.32 -0.06 1.89
CA GLY A 139 10.86 0.87 0.91
C GLY A 139 10.26 2.25 1.03
N ILE A 140 9.60 2.72 -0.03
CA ILE A 140 9.15 4.12 -0.13
C ILE A 140 7.84 4.42 0.63
N SER A 141 7.12 3.41 1.13
CA SER A 141 5.87 3.59 1.88
C SER A 141 5.92 2.81 3.18
N VAL A 142 6.21 3.53 4.27
CA VAL A 142 6.22 2.98 5.63
C VAL A 142 4.91 3.35 6.34
N ASP A 143 4.66 4.67 6.40
CA ASP A 143 3.45 5.32 6.93
C ASP A 143 2.62 4.45 7.89
N VAL A 144 1.40 4.06 7.51
CA VAL A 144 0.58 3.11 8.28
C VAL A 144 0.71 1.69 7.75
N VAL A 145 1.35 1.48 6.58
CA VAL A 145 1.53 0.14 5.98
C VAL A 145 2.15 -0.84 6.96
N LYS A 146 3.15 -0.41 7.72
CA LYS A 146 3.76 -1.25 8.76
C LYS A 146 2.73 -1.70 9.81
N SER A 147 1.94 -0.75 10.31
CA SER A 147 0.90 -1.05 11.29
C SER A 147 -0.18 -1.95 10.69
N ALA A 148 -0.54 -1.77 9.43
CA ALA A 148 -1.50 -2.65 8.76
C ALA A 148 -0.97 -4.08 8.64
N ALA A 149 0.28 -4.24 8.19
CA ALA A 149 0.94 -5.56 8.11
C ALA A 149 1.01 -6.26 9.47
N GLN A 150 1.31 -5.53 10.55
CA GLN A 150 1.42 -6.10 11.90
C GLN A 150 0.08 -6.49 12.53
N ASN A 151 -1.06 -6.00 12.03
CA ASN A 151 -2.37 -6.21 12.63
C ASN A 151 -3.36 -6.97 11.71
N ALA A 152 -3.00 -7.19 10.45
CA ALA A 152 -3.83 -7.97 9.53
C ALA A 152 -3.73 -9.47 9.83
N SER A 153 -4.82 -10.20 9.59
CA SER A 153 -4.86 -11.66 9.78
C SER A 153 -4.11 -12.44 8.69
N LEU A 154 -3.93 -11.83 7.51
CA LEU A 154 -3.18 -12.38 6.38
C LEU A 154 -2.38 -11.26 5.70
N VAL A 155 -1.06 -11.40 5.61
CA VAL A 155 -0.17 -10.44 4.96
C VAL A 155 0.39 -11.03 3.67
N ILE A 156 0.00 -10.45 2.54
CA ILE A 156 0.47 -10.83 1.21
C ILE A 156 1.42 -9.74 0.72
N ALA A 157 2.69 -10.10 0.53
CA ALA A 157 3.74 -9.17 0.14
C ALA A 157 4.15 -9.38 -1.32
N GLN A 158 3.99 -8.35 -2.14
CA GLN A 158 4.62 -8.25 -3.45
C GLN A 158 6.11 -7.96 -3.27
N VAL A 159 6.95 -8.92 -3.61
CA VAL A 159 8.42 -8.80 -3.53
C VAL A 159 8.92 -8.21 -4.84
N ASN A 160 9.35 -6.95 -4.79
CA ASN A 160 9.84 -6.21 -5.95
C ASN A 160 11.32 -5.83 -5.80
N PRO A 161 12.24 -6.38 -6.61
CA PRO A 161 13.66 -6.00 -6.64
C PRO A 161 13.91 -4.51 -6.92
N ARG A 162 12.98 -3.80 -7.56
CA ARG A 162 13.05 -2.36 -7.84
C ARG A 162 12.65 -1.49 -6.65
N MET A 163 12.00 -2.05 -5.63
CA MET A 163 11.73 -1.34 -4.38
C MET A 163 13.07 -1.02 -3.69
N PRO A 164 13.36 0.25 -3.35
CA PRO A 164 14.59 0.59 -2.67
C PRO A 164 14.57 0.10 -1.23
N TRP A 165 15.73 -0.32 -0.73
CA TRP A 165 15.90 -0.58 0.68
C TRP A 165 16.00 0.74 1.46
N THR A 166 14.99 1.05 2.26
CA THR A 166 15.01 2.18 3.19
C THR A 166 15.38 1.70 4.59
N ARG A 167 15.95 2.59 5.40
CA ARG A 167 16.33 2.32 6.80
C ARG A 167 15.29 2.93 7.75
N GLY A 168 15.44 2.62 9.04
CA GLY A 168 14.54 3.11 10.08
C GLY A 168 13.46 2.08 10.35
N ASP A 169 12.24 2.55 10.57
CA ASP A 169 11.12 1.68 10.94
C ASP A 169 10.49 0.94 9.75
N SER A 170 11.14 0.92 8.59
CA SER A 170 10.67 0.28 7.35
C SER A 170 10.82 -1.25 7.30
N LEU A 171 11.44 -1.86 8.32
CA LEU A 171 11.82 -3.27 8.29
C LEU A 171 10.76 -4.18 8.89
N LEU A 172 10.53 -5.31 8.22
CA LEU A 172 9.73 -6.45 8.68
C LEU A 172 10.57 -7.72 8.64
N GLU A 173 10.32 -8.67 9.54
CA GLU A 173 10.86 -10.03 9.38
C GLU A 173 10.06 -10.75 8.30
N VAL A 174 10.72 -11.54 7.44
CA VAL A 174 9.99 -12.34 6.43
C VAL A 174 9.00 -13.29 7.10
N GLY A 175 9.32 -13.78 8.30
CA GLY A 175 8.42 -14.64 9.08
C GLY A 175 7.14 -13.96 9.59
N ASP A 176 7.06 -12.62 9.53
CA ASP A 176 5.83 -11.87 9.84
C ASP A 176 4.90 -11.75 8.61
N LEU A 177 5.33 -12.26 7.46
CA LEU A 177 4.55 -12.30 6.22
C LEU A 177 3.98 -13.70 6.02
N ASP A 178 2.80 -13.81 5.42
CA ASP A 178 2.20 -15.13 5.16
C ASP A 178 2.55 -15.65 3.76
N LEU A 179 2.47 -14.76 2.76
CA LEU A 179 2.66 -15.12 1.36
C LEU A 179 3.53 -14.09 0.64
N LEU A 180 4.43 -14.60 -0.20
CA LEU A 180 5.31 -13.81 -1.05
C LEU A 180 4.91 -13.98 -2.51
N VAL A 181 4.77 -12.88 -3.23
CA VAL A 181 4.51 -12.87 -4.67
C VAL A 181 5.64 -12.10 -5.35
N TYR A 182 6.49 -12.79 -6.09
CA TYR A 182 7.56 -12.15 -6.84
C TYR A 182 7.00 -11.34 -8.02
N ALA A 183 7.31 -10.05 -8.08
CA ALA A 183 6.99 -9.22 -9.23
C ALA A 183 8.03 -8.10 -9.39
N GLU A 184 8.79 -8.14 -10.48
CA GLU A 184 9.69 -7.06 -10.86
C GLU A 184 8.93 -6.06 -11.74
N GLU A 185 8.54 -4.93 -11.16
CA GLU A 185 7.89 -3.82 -11.86
C GLU A 185 8.54 -2.49 -11.47
N ASP A 186 8.56 -1.53 -12.38
CA ASP A 186 8.97 -0.17 -12.02
C ASP A 186 8.00 0.42 -10.99
N LEU A 187 8.55 1.21 -10.05
CA LEU A 187 7.73 1.91 -9.08
C LEU A 187 6.92 3.00 -9.77
N ILE A 188 5.72 3.23 -9.27
CA ILE A 188 4.86 4.29 -9.79
C ILE A 188 5.55 5.63 -9.57
N GLU A 189 5.68 6.43 -10.62
CA GLU A 189 6.28 7.75 -10.53
C GLU A 189 5.23 8.83 -10.32
N ARG A 190 5.60 9.87 -9.57
CA ARG A 190 4.83 11.12 -9.53
C ARG A 190 5.45 12.10 -10.54
N PRO A 191 4.77 12.42 -11.64
CA PRO A 191 5.30 13.40 -12.59
C PRO A 191 5.45 14.76 -11.90
N SER A 192 6.56 15.42 -12.19
CA SER A 192 6.81 16.80 -11.78
C SER A 192 6.39 17.74 -12.90
N HIS A 193 5.66 18.80 -12.56
CA HIS A 193 5.27 19.84 -13.50
C HIS A 193 6.10 21.10 -13.28
N PRO A 194 6.40 21.90 -14.33
CA PRO A 194 7.05 23.18 -14.17
C PRO A 194 6.30 24.09 -13.19
N SER A 195 7.04 24.82 -12.37
CA SER A 195 6.45 25.81 -11.46
C SER A 195 5.80 26.96 -12.24
N HIS A 196 4.67 27.47 -11.74
CA HIS A 196 4.08 28.71 -12.22
C HIS A 196 4.75 29.94 -11.56
N GLU A 197 4.62 31.12 -12.16
CA GLU A 197 5.21 32.35 -11.57
C GLU A 197 4.67 32.64 -10.18
N THR A 198 3.36 32.40 -9.96
CA THR A 198 2.75 32.51 -8.63
C THR A 198 3.43 31.60 -7.61
N SER A 199 3.69 30.33 -7.96
CA SER A 199 4.40 29.39 -7.07
C SER A 199 5.84 29.83 -6.81
N ARG A 200 6.53 30.42 -7.80
CA ARG A 200 7.86 31.00 -7.61
C ARG A 200 7.84 32.20 -6.67
N GLN A 201 6.86 33.09 -6.81
CA GLN A 201 6.70 34.23 -5.93
C GLN A 201 6.41 33.80 -4.48
N ILE A 202 5.51 32.84 -4.28
CA ILE A 202 5.26 32.24 -2.96
C ILE A 202 6.54 31.62 -2.39
N GLY A 203 7.28 30.85 -3.20
CA GLY A 203 8.55 30.24 -2.80
C GLY A 203 9.57 31.27 -2.30
N ARG A 204 9.67 32.44 -2.96
CA ARG A 204 10.54 33.54 -2.50
C ARG A 204 10.12 34.08 -1.13
N TYR A 205 8.82 34.29 -0.90
CA TYR A 205 8.34 34.78 0.40
C TYR A 205 8.54 33.76 1.52
N VAL A 206 8.21 32.49 1.28
CA VAL A 206 8.39 31.43 2.27
C VAL A 206 9.87 31.22 2.59
N ALA A 207 10.76 31.24 1.59
CA ALA A 207 12.19 31.09 1.82
C ALA A 207 12.76 32.18 2.75
N GLY A 208 12.23 33.41 2.70
CA GLY A 208 12.61 34.48 3.63
C GLY A 208 12.23 34.23 5.10
N LEU A 209 11.35 33.25 5.37
CA LEU A 209 10.93 32.85 6.72
C LEU A 209 11.74 31.66 7.26
N VAL A 210 12.61 31.03 6.45
CA VAL A 210 13.35 29.82 6.82
C VAL A 210 14.79 30.20 7.20
N PRO A 211 15.13 30.28 8.50
CA PRO A 211 16.49 30.57 8.92
C PRO A 211 17.43 29.37 8.68
N ASN A 212 18.74 29.65 8.64
CA ASN A 212 19.76 28.60 8.60
C ASN A 212 19.60 27.64 9.79
N GLY A 213 19.59 26.34 9.52
CA GLY A 213 19.44 25.30 10.55
C GLY A 213 17.99 24.94 10.91
N ALA A 214 16.99 25.51 10.23
CA ALA A 214 15.59 25.08 10.39
C ALA A 214 15.39 23.59 10.01
N THR A 215 14.46 22.93 10.70
CA THR A 215 13.94 21.59 10.32
C THR A 215 12.73 21.78 9.40
N VAL A 216 12.71 21.07 8.26
CA VAL A 216 11.69 21.16 7.20
C VAL A 216 10.98 19.82 7.04
#